data_AF-V4MXD7-F1
#
_entry.id   AF-V4MXD7-F1
#
_cell.length_a   1.000
_cell.length_b   1.000
_cell.length_c   1.000
_cell.angle_alpha   90.00
_cell.angle_beta   90.00
_cell.angle_gamma   90.00
#
_symmetry.space_group_name_H-M   'P 1'
#
loop_
_entity.id
_entity.type
_entity.pdbx_description
1 polymer ?
#
loop_
_entity_poly.entity_id
_entity_poly.type
_entity_poly.pdbx_seq_one_letter_code
_entity_poly.pdbx_strand_id
1 'polypeptide(L)'
;MQEKAQIIQVPNTLRAKVGGRLGALDAESIAKAEAALADLSTQFDSWLLEEVKKLEDVQATIKVEGLNASNVEQLFYRAHDLKGLGTTYGFPLITRICGSLCKLMDDESKRAEAPRVLVEAHLDAVRAIVRDQIKAENHPMGRVLAEALEQRVKEHLDVVQKA
;
A
#
# COMPACT_ATOMS: atom_id res chain seq x y z
N MET A 1 26.44 38.82 -58.88
CA MET A 1 26.74 37.51 -58.28
C MET A 1 25.57 37.17 -57.37
N GLN A 2 24.66 36.30 -57.80
CA GLN A 2 23.42 36.00 -57.07
C GLN A 2 23.44 34.51 -56.74
N GLU A 3 23.63 34.20 -55.47
CA GLU A 3 23.79 32.85 -54.96
C GLU A 3 22.41 32.17 -54.94
N LYS A 4 22.26 31.09 -55.73
CA LYS A 4 21.03 30.31 -55.78
C LYS A 4 20.92 29.51 -54.48
N ALA A 5 20.00 29.91 -53.60
CA ALA A 5 19.66 29.12 -52.42
C ALA A 5 19.12 27.74 -52.85
N GLN A 6 19.81 26.67 -52.46
CA GLN A 6 19.34 25.29 -52.62
C GLN A 6 18.56 24.87 -51.37
N ILE A 7 17.28 24.56 -51.55
CA ILE A 7 16.42 24.05 -50.47
C ILE A 7 16.52 22.52 -50.47
N ILE A 8 17.16 21.96 -49.45
CA ILE A 8 17.22 20.52 -49.22
C ILE A 8 15.98 20.12 -48.41
N GLN A 9 14.99 19.50 -49.04
CA GLN A 9 13.87 18.91 -48.32
C GLN A 9 14.25 17.53 -47.77
N VAL A 10 14.51 17.47 -46.46
CA VAL A 10 14.73 16.20 -45.76
C VAL A 10 13.38 15.49 -45.63
N PRO A 11 13.25 14.22 -46.08
CA PRO A 11 12.00 13.47 -45.93
C PRO A 11 11.58 13.39 -44.47
N ASN A 12 10.32 13.70 -44.17
CA ASN A 12 9.79 13.64 -42.80
C ASN A 12 9.62 12.17 -42.37
N THR A 13 10.67 11.60 -41.78
CA THR A 13 10.72 10.22 -41.27
C THR A 13 10.06 10.05 -39.90
N LEU A 14 9.61 11.15 -39.26
CA LEU A 14 8.97 11.10 -37.95
C LEU A 14 7.66 10.29 -38.02
N ARG A 15 6.91 10.39 -39.11
CA ARG A 15 5.67 9.61 -39.31
C ARG A 15 5.87 8.09 -39.31
N ALA A 16 7.06 7.61 -39.66
CA ALA A 16 7.38 6.18 -39.60
C ALA A 16 7.81 5.73 -38.20
N LYS A 17 8.30 6.67 -37.36
CA LYS A 17 8.70 6.41 -35.97
C LYS A 17 7.59 6.64 -34.95
N VAL A 18 6.62 7.49 -35.28
CA VAL A 18 5.37 7.60 -34.55
C VAL A 18 4.54 6.40 -34.98
N GLY A 19 4.58 5.34 -34.17
CA GLY A 19 3.75 4.15 -34.37
C GLY A 19 2.36 4.58 -34.83
N GLY A 20 1.91 4.05 -35.97
CA GLY A 20 0.61 4.38 -36.54
C GLY A 20 -0.47 4.25 -35.49
N ARG A 21 -1.57 5.02 -35.66
CA ARG A 21 -2.81 4.96 -34.86
C ARG A 21 -2.90 3.58 -34.23
N LEU A 22 -2.72 3.48 -32.90
CA LEU A 22 -2.93 2.25 -32.15
C LEU A 22 -4.15 1.59 -32.79
N GLY A 23 -3.91 0.53 -33.57
CA GLY A 23 -5.00 -0.21 -34.19
C GLY A 23 -5.90 -0.58 -33.03
N ALA A 24 -7.19 -0.26 -33.16
CA ALA A 24 -8.19 -0.46 -32.11
C ALA A 24 -7.83 -1.72 -31.34
N LEU A 25 -7.48 -1.58 -30.06
CA LEU A 25 -7.01 -2.68 -29.23
C LEU A 25 -7.96 -3.86 -29.46
N ASP A 26 -7.42 -4.93 -30.04
CA ASP A 26 -8.25 -6.05 -30.47
C ASP A 26 -8.96 -6.64 -29.24
N ALA A 27 -10.26 -6.89 -29.36
CA ALA A 27 -11.08 -7.29 -28.22
C ALA A 27 -10.62 -8.61 -27.61
N GLU A 28 -10.01 -9.50 -28.42
CA GLU A 28 -9.41 -10.76 -27.95
C GLU A 28 -8.17 -10.48 -27.09
N SER A 29 -7.37 -9.49 -27.46
CA SER A 29 -6.20 -9.06 -26.69
C SER A 29 -6.59 -8.43 -25.34
N ILE A 30 -7.68 -7.65 -25.30
CA ILE A 30 -8.24 -7.13 -24.04
C ILE A 30 -8.77 -8.27 -23.17
N ALA A 31 -9.59 -9.17 -23.73
CA ALA A 31 -10.15 -10.30 -23.00
C ALA A 31 -9.05 -11.22 -22.42
N LYS A 32 -7.98 -11.46 -23.18
CA LYS A 32 -6.82 -12.22 -22.71
C LYS A 32 -6.09 -11.51 -21.56
N ALA A 33 -5.97 -10.19 -21.61
CA ALA A 33 -5.37 -9.41 -20.53
C ALA A 33 -6.23 -9.42 -19.26
N GLU A 34 -7.55 -9.27 -19.39
CA GLU A 34 -8.49 -9.36 -18.27
C GLU A 34 -8.50 -10.76 -17.64
N ALA A 35 -8.46 -11.83 -18.44
CA ALA A 35 -8.37 -13.19 -17.95
C ALA A 35 -7.06 -13.45 -17.17
N ALA A 36 -5.93 -12.93 -17.66
CA ALA A 36 -4.65 -13.04 -16.95
C ALA A 36 -4.65 -12.25 -15.63
N LEU A 37 -5.30 -11.08 -15.59
CA LEU A 37 -5.50 -10.31 -14.36
C LEU A 37 -6.41 -11.03 -13.37
N ALA A 38 -7.49 -11.66 -13.86
CA ALA A 38 -8.40 -12.44 -13.03
C ALA A 38 -7.68 -13.65 -12.42
N ASP A 39 -6.90 -14.39 -13.20
CA ASP A 39 -6.10 -15.52 -12.70
C ASP A 39 -5.10 -15.07 -11.63
N LEU A 40 -4.39 -13.95 -11.87
CA LEU A 40 -3.46 -13.40 -10.88
C LEU A 40 -4.16 -13.00 -9.58
N SER A 41 -5.37 -12.44 -9.66
CA SER A 41 -6.14 -12.02 -8.49
C SER A 41 -6.52 -13.17 -7.56
N THR A 42 -6.57 -14.41 -8.08
CA THR A 42 -6.85 -15.60 -7.26
C THR A 42 -5.75 -15.89 -6.23
N GLN A 43 -4.53 -15.40 -6.47
CA GLN A 43 -3.37 -15.60 -5.60
C GLN A 43 -3.22 -14.49 -4.55
N PHE A 44 -3.87 -13.34 -4.73
CA PHE A 44 -3.73 -12.19 -3.83
C PHE A 44 -4.15 -12.49 -2.40
N ASP A 45 -5.22 -13.27 -2.21
CA ASP A 45 -5.68 -13.65 -0.87
C ASP A 45 -4.62 -14.49 -0.14
N SER A 46 -3.97 -15.44 -0.83
CA SER A 46 -2.87 -16.23 -0.23
C SER A 46 -1.64 -15.38 0.11
N TRP A 47 -1.23 -14.48 -0.78
CA TRP A 47 -0.08 -13.61 -0.54
C TRP A 47 -0.34 -12.63 0.60
N LEU A 48 -1.56 -12.08 0.68
CA LEU A 48 -1.94 -11.25 1.81
C LEU A 48 -1.88 -12.01 3.13
N LEU A 49 -2.39 -13.26 3.16
CA LEU A 49 -2.32 -14.10 4.37
C LEU A 49 -0.87 -14.38 4.79
N GLU A 50 0.04 -14.56 3.85
CA GLU A 50 1.47 -14.69 4.14
C GLU A 50 2.06 -13.40 4.73
N GLU A 51 1.73 -12.24 4.18
CA GLU A 51 2.19 -10.95 4.72
C GLU A 51 1.61 -10.66 6.11
N VAL A 52 0.33 -10.96 6.31
CA VAL A 52 -0.32 -10.83 7.62
C VAL A 52 0.32 -11.78 8.61
N LYS A 53 0.62 -13.03 8.24
CA LYS A 53 1.32 -13.97 9.12
C LYS A 53 2.68 -13.44 9.56
N LYS A 54 3.46 -12.83 8.66
CA LYS A 54 4.75 -12.21 9.02
C LYS A 54 4.57 -11.06 10.03
N LEU A 55 3.51 -10.27 9.88
CA LEU A 55 3.14 -9.22 10.83
C LEU A 55 2.77 -9.82 12.20
N GLU A 56 2.04 -10.92 12.21
CA GLU A 56 1.64 -11.65 13.41
C GLU A 56 2.81 -12.24 14.18
N ASP A 57 3.80 -12.79 13.48
CA ASP A 57 5.02 -13.32 14.07
C ASP A 57 5.79 -12.20 14.81
N VAL A 58 5.91 -11.02 14.19
CA VAL A 58 6.51 -9.83 14.83
C VAL A 58 5.69 -9.39 16.06
N GLN A 59 4.36 -9.42 15.98
CA GLN A 59 3.49 -9.12 17.12
C GLN A 59 3.71 -10.09 18.28
N ALA A 60 3.89 -11.39 18.00
CA ALA A 60 4.16 -12.40 19.01
C ALA A 60 5.52 -12.15 19.71
N THR A 61 6.56 -11.80 18.95
CA THR A 61 7.86 -11.41 19.51
C THR A 61 7.74 -10.17 20.39
N ILE A 62 7.05 -9.12 19.93
CA ILE A 62 6.80 -7.90 20.73
C ILE A 62 6.03 -8.22 22.01
N LYS A 63 5.13 -9.21 21.99
CA LYS A 63 4.38 -9.59 23.19
C LYS A 63 5.28 -10.11 24.31
N VAL A 64 6.33 -10.85 23.95
CA VAL A 64 7.28 -11.48 24.88
C VAL A 64 8.42 -10.52 25.24
N GLU A 65 8.99 -9.85 24.26
CA GLU A 65 10.24 -9.08 24.41
C GLU A 65 10.03 -7.57 24.53
N GLY A 66 8.83 -7.08 24.22
CA GLY A 66 8.50 -5.65 24.18
C GLY A 66 8.90 -4.94 22.88
N LEU A 67 8.56 -3.65 22.81
CA LEU A 67 8.93 -2.73 21.73
C LEU A 67 10.37 -2.22 21.94
N ASN A 68 11.36 -3.05 21.64
CA ASN A 68 12.77 -2.64 21.55
C ASN A 68 13.13 -2.16 20.13
N ALA A 69 14.33 -1.62 19.95
CA ALA A 69 14.81 -1.06 18.67
C ALA A 69 14.65 -2.04 17.48
N SER A 70 15.07 -3.30 17.63
CA SER A 70 14.95 -4.32 16.58
C SER A 70 13.50 -4.64 16.25
N ASN A 71 12.68 -4.83 17.28
CA ASN A 71 11.28 -5.22 17.10
C ASN A 71 10.44 -4.10 16.49
N VAL A 72 10.74 -2.84 16.82
CA VAL A 72 10.00 -1.69 16.26
C VAL A 72 10.33 -1.44 14.79
N GLU A 73 11.58 -1.68 14.37
CA GLU A 73 11.97 -1.61 12.96
C GLU A 73 11.30 -2.70 12.14
N GLN A 74 11.32 -3.94 12.63
CA GLN A 74 10.65 -5.07 11.97
C GLN A 74 9.15 -4.82 11.85
N LEU A 75 8.52 -4.32 12.91
CA LEU A 75 7.09 -3.98 12.89
C LEU A 75 6.78 -2.88 11.86
N PHE A 76 7.57 -1.81 11.86
CA PHE A 76 7.39 -0.70 10.92
C PHE A 76 7.53 -1.17 9.48
N TYR A 77 8.54 -2.00 9.19
CA TYR A 77 8.75 -2.59 7.87
C TYR A 77 7.54 -3.41 7.41
N ARG A 78 7.02 -4.31 8.27
CA ARG A 78 5.84 -5.12 7.94
C ARG A 78 4.58 -4.28 7.74
N ALA A 79 4.38 -3.27 8.58
CA ALA A 79 3.27 -2.33 8.42
C ALA A 79 3.41 -1.53 7.11
N HIS A 80 4.62 -1.09 6.75
CA HIS A 80 4.87 -0.33 5.53
C HIS A 80 4.59 -1.15 4.26
N ASP A 81 5.00 -2.42 4.24
CA ASP A 81 4.70 -3.32 3.12
C ASP A 81 3.18 -3.51 2.96
N LEU A 82 2.47 -3.81 4.04
CA LEU A 82 1.00 -3.97 4.00
C LEU A 82 0.26 -2.68 3.67
N LYS A 83 0.80 -1.51 4.06
CA LYS A 83 0.30 -0.21 3.59
C LYS A 83 0.34 -0.15 2.06
N GLY A 84 1.47 -0.52 1.45
CA GLY A 84 1.67 -0.51 0.00
C GLY A 84 0.88 -1.59 -0.75
N LEU A 85 0.65 -2.75 -0.14
CA LEU A 85 0.08 -3.92 -0.80
C LEU A 85 -1.42 -4.12 -0.53
N GLY A 86 -1.98 -3.61 0.56
CA GLY A 86 -3.36 -3.88 0.98
C GLY A 86 -4.38 -3.59 -0.12
N THR A 87 -4.32 -2.42 -0.74
CA THR A 87 -5.21 -2.04 -1.86
C THR A 87 -4.99 -2.91 -3.09
N THR A 88 -3.72 -3.22 -3.42
CA THR A 88 -3.37 -4.11 -4.54
C THR A 88 -3.99 -5.50 -4.37
N TYR A 89 -4.07 -6.00 -3.14
CA TYR A 89 -4.72 -7.26 -2.81
C TYR A 89 -6.23 -7.17 -2.58
N GLY A 90 -6.85 -6.00 -2.80
CA GLY A 90 -8.31 -5.82 -2.66
C GLY A 90 -8.79 -5.54 -1.23
N PHE A 91 -7.89 -5.13 -0.33
CA PHE A 91 -8.18 -4.77 1.06
C PHE A 91 -7.74 -3.31 1.36
N PRO A 92 -8.43 -2.30 0.80
CA PRO A 92 -8.07 -0.88 0.98
C PRO A 92 -8.06 -0.42 2.45
N LEU A 93 -8.88 -1.04 3.32
CA LEU A 93 -8.87 -0.75 4.75
C LEU A 93 -7.57 -1.18 5.44
N ILE A 94 -6.90 -2.24 4.97
CA ILE A 94 -5.58 -2.62 5.48
C ILE A 94 -4.56 -1.53 5.12
N THR A 95 -4.57 -1.03 3.88
CA THR A 95 -3.73 0.10 3.47
C THR A 95 -3.91 1.30 4.40
N ARG A 96 -5.17 1.65 4.71
CA ARG A 96 -5.51 2.77 5.59
C ARG A 96 -4.99 2.56 7.02
N ILE A 97 -5.28 1.40 7.62
CA ILE A 97 -4.90 1.11 9.01
C ILE A 97 -3.39 1.00 9.17
N CYS A 98 -2.71 0.28 8.27
CA CYS A 98 -1.25 0.21 8.28
C CYS A 98 -0.62 1.59 8.01
N GLY A 99 -1.25 2.43 7.19
CA GLY A 99 -0.86 3.83 7.01
C GLY A 99 -0.95 4.64 8.31
N SER A 100 -2.00 4.45 9.11
CA SER A 100 -2.14 5.06 10.45
C SER A 100 -1.07 4.56 11.41
N LEU A 101 -0.79 3.25 11.42
CA LEU A 101 0.27 2.67 12.25
C LEU A 101 1.65 3.21 11.87
N CYS A 102 1.96 3.32 10.57
CA CYS A 102 3.20 3.94 10.12
C CYS A 102 3.33 5.39 10.61
N LYS A 103 2.25 6.18 10.60
CA LYS A 103 2.27 7.56 11.12
C LYS A 103 2.56 7.61 12.63
N LEU A 104 2.01 6.67 13.40
CA LEU A 104 2.32 6.55 14.83
C LEU A 104 3.81 6.30 15.09
N MET A 105 4.47 5.65 14.13
CA MET A 105 5.82 5.12 14.24
C MET A 105 6.81 5.84 13.30
N ASP A 106 6.45 7.02 12.79
CA ASP A 106 7.17 7.68 11.69
C ASP A 106 8.55 8.20 12.12
N ASP A 107 8.64 8.75 13.34
CA ASP A 107 9.90 9.19 13.94
C ASP A 107 10.72 7.98 14.41
N GLU A 108 11.79 7.68 13.67
CA GLU A 108 12.71 6.58 13.95
C GLU A 108 13.30 6.64 15.37
N SER A 109 13.59 7.85 15.86
CA SER A 109 14.20 8.05 17.18
C SER A 109 13.24 7.77 18.34
N LYS A 110 11.92 7.89 18.10
CA LYS A 110 10.86 7.73 19.11
C LYS A 110 9.97 6.52 18.87
N ARG A 111 10.24 5.73 17.83
CA ARG A 111 9.39 4.62 17.41
C ARG A 111 9.15 3.58 18.53
N ALA A 112 10.15 3.34 19.36
CA ALA A 112 10.07 2.44 20.51
C ALA A 112 9.18 2.97 21.65
N GLU A 113 8.89 4.27 21.67
CA GLU A 113 8.02 4.92 22.66
C GLU A 113 6.54 4.86 22.27
N ALA A 114 6.22 4.34 21.08
CA ALA A 114 4.85 4.22 20.61
C ALA A 114 3.98 3.45 21.63
N PRO A 115 2.76 3.93 21.96
CA PRO A 115 1.90 3.28 22.94
C PRO A 115 1.56 1.86 22.51
N ARG A 116 2.03 0.87 23.28
CA ARG A 116 1.84 -0.56 22.97
C ARG A 116 0.37 -0.94 22.72
N VAL A 117 -0.55 -0.40 23.51
CA VAL A 117 -1.99 -0.64 23.36
C VAL A 117 -2.49 -0.16 21.99
N LEU A 118 -2.01 0.99 21.53
CA LEU A 118 -2.43 1.54 20.24
C LEU A 118 -1.81 0.73 19.09
N VAL A 119 -0.55 0.32 19.21
CA VAL A 119 0.09 -0.60 18.27
C VAL A 119 -0.70 -1.91 18.15
N GLU A 120 -0.96 -2.59 19.26
CA GLU A 120 -1.70 -3.86 19.29
C GLU A 120 -3.10 -3.71 18.68
N ALA A 121 -3.80 -2.62 18.95
CA ALA A 121 -5.12 -2.35 18.37
C ALA A 121 -5.09 -2.24 16.83
N HIS A 122 -4.03 -1.68 16.23
CA HIS A 122 -3.90 -1.65 14.76
C HIS A 122 -3.68 -3.05 14.19
N LEU A 123 -2.86 -3.88 14.85
CA LEU A 123 -2.56 -5.24 14.40
C LEU A 123 -3.79 -6.15 14.49
N ASP A 124 -4.54 -6.03 15.58
CA ASP A 124 -5.78 -6.77 15.77
C ASP A 124 -6.86 -6.33 14.77
N ALA A 125 -6.89 -5.05 14.38
CA ALA A 125 -7.77 -4.54 13.34
C ALA A 125 -7.44 -5.14 11.95
N VAL A 126 -6.15 -5.22 11.58
CA VAL A 126 -5.71 -5.87 10.33
C VAL A 126 -6.15 -7.34 10.32
N ARG A 127 -5.90 -8.07 11.40
CA ARG A 127 -6.36 -9.46 11.56
C ARG A 127 -7.87 -9.60 11.40
N ALA A 128 -8.65 -8.73 12.04
CA ALA A 128 -10.10 -8.78 11.98
C ALA A 128 -10.61 -8.55 10.55
N ILE A 129 -10.06 -7.57 9.83
CA ILE A 129 -10.44 -7.28 8.44
C ILE A 129 -10.17 -8.47 7.52
N VAL A 130 -9.02 -9.13 7.68
CA VAL A 130 -8.66 -10.30 6.88
C VAL A 130 -9.55 -11.49 7.22
N ARG A 131 -9.75 -11.78 8.52
CA ARG A 131 -10.61 -12.88 8.99
C ARG A 131 -12.05 -12.72 8.49
N ASP A 132 -12.59 -11.51 8.58
CA ASP A 132 -13.99 -11.22 8.26
C ASP A 132 -14.17 -10.84 6.78
N GLN A 133 -13.10 -10.94 5.96
CA GLN A 133 -13.09 -10.68 4.51
C GLN A 133 -13.66 -9.30 4.14
N ILE A 134 -13.31 -8.27 4.91
CA ILE A 134 -13.77 -6.90 4.71
C ILE A 134 -12.97 -6.23 3.58
N LYS A 135 -13.41 -6.48 2.33
CA LYS A 135 -12.75 -5.97 1.10
C LYS A 135 -13.23 -4.57 0.69
N ALA A 136 -14.43 -4.16 1.09
CA ALA A 136 -15.00 -2.86 0.70
C ALA A 136 -14.44 -1.71 1.57
N GLU A 137 -13.92 -0.66 0.93
CA GLU A 137 -13.42 0.54 1.62
C GLU A 137 -14.50 1.24 2.47
N ASN A 138 -15.74 1.23 1.99
CA ASN A 138 -16.89 1.86 2.65
C ASN A 138 -17.61 0.92 3.61
N HIS A 139 -17.03 -0.23 3.98
CA HIS A 139 -17.66 -1.13 4.94
C HIS A 139 -17.90 -0.39 6.27
N PRO A 140 -19.16 -0.28 6.76
CA PRO A 140 -19.50 0.60 7.87
C PRO A 140 -18.65 0.38 9.11
N MET A 141 -18.46 -0.88 9.52
CA MET A 141 -17.66 -1.20 10.69
C MET A 141 -16.16 -0.98 10.47
N GLY A 142 -15.66 -1.29 9.27
CA GLY A 142 -14.22 -1.20 8.98
C GLY A 142 -13.77 0.26 8.89
N ARG A 143 -14.64 1.11 8.33
CA ARG A 143 -14.43 2.55 8.26
C ARG A 143 -14.43 3.19 9.65
N VAL A 144 -15.42 2.87 10.49
CA VAL A 144 -15.48 3.38 11.88
C VAL A 144 -14.26 2.95 12.68
N LEU A 145 -13.81 1.70 12.52
CA LEU A 145 -12.61 1.19 13.18
C LEU A 145 -11.35 1.96 12.73
N ALA A 146 -11.15 2.13 11.42
CA ALA A 146 -10.01 2.88 10.89
C ALA A 146 -10.01 4.34 11.36
N GLU A 147 -11.17 5.01 11.33
CA GLU A 147 -11.33 6.39 11.81
C GLU A 147 -11.02 6.52 13.31
N ALA A 148 -11.49 5.58 14.13
CA ALA A 148 -11.22 5.59 15.56
C ALA A 148 -9.72 5.43 15.86
N LEU A 149 -9.04 4.51 15.17
CA LEU A 149 -7.59 4.29 15.31
C LEU A 149 -6.79 5.53 14.89
N GLU A 150 -7.12 6.11 13.73
CA GLU A 150 -6.48 7.34 13.24
C GLU A 150 -6.66 8.51 14.21
N GLN A 151 -7.86 8.66 14.78
CA GLN A 151 -8.15 9.69 15.76
C GLN A 151 -7.31 9.50 17.03
N ARG A 152 -7.15 8.27 17.52
CA ARG A 152 -6.26 7.97 18.65
C ARG A 152 -4.79 8.25 18.36
N VAL A 153 -4.32 7.94 17.15
CA VAL A 153 -2.95 8.27 16.72
C VAL A 153 -2.75 9.78 16.72
N LYS A 154 -3.70 10.53 16.16
CA LYS A 154 -3.65 12.00 16.15
C LYS A 154 -3.60 12.57 17.56
N GLU A 155 -4.49 12.13 18.45
CA GLU A 155 -4.52 12.56 19.85
C GLU A 155 -3.17 12.32 20.55
N HIS A 156 -2.56 11.15 20.33
CA HIS A 156 -1.26 10.83 20.90
C HIS A 156 -0.15 11.75 20.37
N LEU A 157 -0.08 11.94 19.05
CA LEU A 157 0.94 12.80 18.43
C LEU A 157 0.79 14.27 18.85
N ASP A 158 -0.44 14.76 18.99
CA ASP A 158 -0.71 16.12 19.47
C ASP A 158 -0.22 16.34 20.92
N VAL A 159 -0.26 15.29 21.76
CA VAL A 159 0.28 15.34 23.13
C VAL A 159 1.81 15.33 23.11
N VAL A 160 2.42 14.46 22.32
CA VAL A 160 3.89 14.34 22.21
C VAL A 160 4.54 15.61 21.64
N GLN A 161 3.87 16.31 20.70
CA GLN A 161 4.38 17.57 20.14
C GLN A 161 4.29 18.77 21.10
N LYS A 162 3.44 18.69 22.13
CA LYS A 162 3.27 19.76 23.13
C LYS A 162 4.13 19.56 24.38
N ALA A 163 4.73 18.38 24.54
CA ALA A 163 5.63 18.01 25.63
C ALA A 163 7.08 18.36 25.27
#